data_AF-A0A2G6THE6-F1
#
_entry.id   AF-A0A2G6THE6-F1
#
_cell.length_a   1.000
_cell.length_b   1.000
_cell.length_c   1.000
_cell.angle_alpha   90.00
_cell.angle_beta   90.00
_cell.angle_gamma   90.00
#
_symmetry.space_group_name_H-M   'P 1'
#
loop_
_entity.id
_entity.type
_entity.pdbx_description
1 polymer ?
#
loop_
_entity_poly.entity_id
_entity_poly.type
_entity_poly.pdbx_seq_one_letter_code
_entity_poly.pdbx_strand_id
1 'polypeptide(L)'
;MILLKAYQYFFYKLYRFYEASIYSKWWSEWKAYVTMLALSIWSYSAIEISYHYLFNIPLKSSNSIIDISTLVFAFAISALNWFLFVYQNKWKAIVINFDKLSKKQNRIGGIIVWVVIILILFFYWIYSIPLLGKITYN
;
A
#
# COMPACT_ATOMS: atom_id res chain seq x y z
N MET A 1 -7.56 6.01 -17.19
CA MET A 1 -6.80 7.26 -16.93
C MET A 1 -7.01 7.83 -15.52
N ILE A 2 -8.22 7.78 -14.94
CA ILE A 2 -8.52 8.33 -13.60
C ILE A 2 -7.83 7.54 -12.47
N LEU A 3 -7.92 6.20 -12.48
CA LEU A 3 -7.29 5.34 -11.46
C LEU A 3 -5.77 5.52 -11.39
N LEU A 4 -5.09 5.58 -12.54
CA LEU A 4 -3.66 5.83 -12.60
C LEU A 4 -3.29 7.18 -11.97
N LYS A 5 -4.05 8.25 -12.27
CA LYS A 5 -3.81 9.56 -11.65
C LYS A 5 -4.05 9.53 -10.14
N ALA A 6 -5.07 8.83 -9.66
CA ALA A 6 -5.30 8.63 -8.23
C ALA A 6 -4.15 7.87 -7.57
N TYR A 7 -3.64 6.82 -8.22
CA TYR A 7 -2.49 6.05 -7.75
C TYR A 7 -1.20 6.88 -7.68
N GLN A 8 -0.93 7.69 -8.70
CA GLN A 8 0.18 8.64 -8.73
C GLN A 8 0.02 9.74 -7.67
N TYR A 9 -1.21 10.21 -7.45
CA TYR A 9 -1.49 11.19 -6.39
C TYR A 9 -1.27 10.59 -4.99
N PHE A 10 -1.66 9.33 -4.79
CA PHE A 10 -1.40 8.61 -3.54
C PHE A 10 0.11 8.52 -3.26
N PHE A 11 0.90 8.12 -4.26
CA PHE A 11 2.36 8.14 -4.17
C PHE A 11 2.89 9.54 -3.84
N TYR A 12 2.40 10.58 -4.53
CA TYR A 12 2.79 11.97 -4.26
C TYR A 12 2.53 12.39 -2.81
N LYS A 13 1.39 12.01 -2.23
CA LYS A 13 1.08 12.33 -0.84
C LYS A 13 2.02 11.66 0.15
N LEU A 14 2.37 10.40 -0.10
CA LEU A 14 3.40 9.70 0.70
C LEU A 14 4.78 10.36 0.53
N TYR A 15 5.17 10.69 -0.69
CA TYR A 15 6.42 11.40 -0.98
C TYR A 15 6.51 12.70 -0.19
N ARG A 16 5.48 13.56 -0.26
CA ARG A 16 5.45 14.84 0.47
C ARG A 16 5.40 14.65 1.98
N PHE A 17 4.79 13.58 2.48
CA PHE A 17 4.82 13.24 3.89
C PHE A 17 6.26 12.94 4.35
N TYR A 18 7.01 12.14 3.60
CA TYR A 18 8.43 11.87 3.92
C TYR A 18 9.33 13.09 3.74
N GLU A 19 9.08 13.93 2.74
CA GLU A 19 9.85 15.14 2.49
C GLU A 19 9.60 16.24 3.54
N ALA A 20 8.40 16.26 4.12
CA ALA A 20 8.06 17.14 5.23
C ALA A 20 8.69 16.70 6.56
N SER A 21 9.19 15.46 6.65
CA SER A 21 9.83 14.95 7.86
C SER A 21 11.17 15.66 8.12
N ILE A 22 11.34 16.18 9.34
CA ILE A 22 12.56 16.87 9.78
C ILE A 22 13.76 15.92 9.76
N TYR A 23 13.55 14.66 10.13
CA TYR A 23 14.61 13.70 10.39
C TYR A 23 15.12 12.96 9.15
N SER A 24 14.37 12.95 8.04
CA SER A 24 14.69 12.04 6.94
C SER A 24 14.11 12.48 5.59
N LYS A 25 14.61 13.60 5.06
CA LYS A 25 14.22 14.12 3.73
C LYS A 25 14.81 13.34 2.56
N TRP A 26 15.95 12.68 2.77
CA TRP A 26 16.65 11.87 1.78
C TRP A 26 15.82 10.65 1.40
N TRP A 27 15.82 10.28 0.12
CA TRP A 27 15.18 9.05 -0.39
C TRP A 27 13.67 8.99 -0.12
N SER A 28 13.00 10.15 -0.15
CA SER A 28 11.55 10.25 0.07
C SER A 28 10.76 9.46 -0.98
N GLU A 29 11.28 9.37 -2.20
CA GLU A 29 10.75 8.57 -3.30
C GLU A 29 10.80 7.07 -2.99
N TRP A 30 11.91 6.57 -2.44
CA TRP A 30 12.04 5.17 -2.06
C TRP A 30 11.17 4.82 -0.87
N LYS A 31 11.05 5.72 0.12
CA LYS A 31 10.14 5.50 1.26
C LYS A 31 8.69 5.47 0.81
N ALA A 32 8.28 6.41 -0.05
CA ALA A 32 6.94 6.39 -0.63
C ALA A 32 6.69 5.10 -1.41
N TYR A 33 7.66 4.67 -2.22
CA TYR A 33 7.61 3.41 -2.97
C TYR A 33 7.45 2.18 -2.06
N VAL A 34 8.28 2.05 -1.01
CA VAL A 34 8.21 0.93 -0.06
C VAL A 34 6.89 0.95 0.70
N THR A 35 6.38 2.12 1.08
CA THR A 35 5.08 2.24 1.75
C THR A 35 3.93 1.86 0.83
N MET A 36 3.99 2.25 -0.46
CA MET A 36 3.02 1.79 -1.47
C MET A 36 3.02 0.26 -1.59
N LEU A 37 4.20 -0.36 -1.56
CA LEU A 37 4.34 -1.80 -1.59
C LEU A 37 3.74 -2.46 -0.36
N ALA A 38 4.10 -2.00 0.84
CA ALA A 38 3.59 -2.54 2.10
C ALA A 38 2.06 -2.45 2.18
N LEU A 39 1.49 -1.29 1.83
CA LEU A 39 0.04 -1.10 1.80
C LEU A 39 -0.65 -2.01 0.78
N SER A 40 -0.02 -2.28 -0.36
CA SER A 40 -0.56 -3.18 -1.38
C SER A 40 -0.58 -4.63 -0.87
N ILE A 41 0.50 -5.08 -0.22
CA ILE A 41 0.61 -6.42 0.37
C ILE A 41 -0.40 -6.59 1.50
N TRP A 42 -0.53 -5.61 2.40
CA TRP A 42 -1.52 -5.65 3.47
C TRP A 42 -2.95 -5.63 2.95
N SER A 43 -3.23 -4.87 1.88
CA SER A 43 -4.55 -4.89 1.24
C SER A 43 -4.88 -6.28 0.67
N TYR A 44 -3.93 -6.90 -0.03
CA TYR A 44 -4.06 -8.26 -0.56
C TYR A 44 -4.31 -9.27 0.57
N SER A 45 -3.47 -9.22 1.60
CA SER A 45 -3.58 -10.11 2.77
C SER A 45 -4.91 -9.92 3.50
N ALA A 46 -5.37 -8.68 3.66
CA ALA A 46 -6.65 -8.38 4.29
C ALA A 46 -7.82 -8.98 3.49
N ILE A 47 -7.79 -8.91 2.16
CA ILE A 47 -8.82 -9.51 1.29
C ILE A 47 -8.82 -11.03 1.43
N GLU A 48 -7.64 -11.66 1.37
CA GLU A 48 -7.48 -13.11 1.51
C GLU A 48 -8.00 -13.60 2.87
N ILE A 49 -7.55 -12.98 3.96
CA ILE A 49 -8.00 -13.33 5.31
C ILE A 49 -9.52 -13.14 5.44
N SER A 50 -10.07 -12.04 4.91
CA SER A 50 -11.52 -11.77 4.94
C SER A 50 -12.30 -12.83 4.19
N TYR A 51 -11.81 -13.26 3.03
CA TYR A 51 -12.41 -14.33 2.24
C TYR A 51 -12.45 -15.64 3.05
N HIS A 52 -11.33 -16.05 3.62
CA HIS A 52 -11.28 -17.26 4.46
C HIS A 52 -12.21 -17.18 5.68
N TYR A 53 -12.26 -16.02 6.33
CA TYR A 53 -13.12 -15.78 7.49
C TYR A 53 -14.62 -15.84 7.12
N LEU A 54 -15.04 -15.16 6.05
CA LEU A 54 -16.46 -15.07 5.67
C LEU A 54 -17.01 -16.39 5.14
N PHE A 55 -16.21 -17.16 4.42
CA PHE A 55 -16.62 -18.43 3.84
C PHE A 55 -16.28 -19.66 4.71
N ASN A 56 -15.73 -19.45 5.92
CA ASN A 56 -15.26 -20.51 6.82
C ASN A 56 -14.34 -21.53 6.12
N ILE A 57 -13.54 -21.07 5.15
CA ILE A 57 -12.60 -21.93 4.44
C ILE A 57 -11.35 -22.03 5.31
N PRO A 58 -10.94 -23.24 5.74
CA PRO A 58 -9.76 -23.39 6.58
C PRO A 58 -8.53 -22.87 5.85
N LEU A 59 -7.77 -22.00 6.51
CA LEU A 59 -6.45 -21.63 6.04
C LEU A 59 -5.56 -22.86 6.22
N LYS A 60 -5.10 -23.42 5.11
CA LYS A 60 -4.04 -24.43 5.17
C LYS A 60 -2.77 -23.71 5.66
N SER A 61 -2.40 -23.97 6.90
CA SER A 61 -1.04 -23.67 7.37
C SER A 61 -0.09 -24.51 6.53
N SER A 62 0.51 -23.90 5.51
CA SER A 62 1.68 -24.50 4.87
C SER A 62 2.86 -24.32 5.82
N ASN A 63 3.69 -25.34 6.01
CA ASN A 63 4.94 -25.21 6.77
C ASN A 63 5.90 -24.16 6.16
N SER A 64 5.61 -23.62 4.97
CA SER A 64 6.27 -22.44 4.42
C SER A 64 5.79 -21.16 5.10
N ILE A 65 6.75 -20.38 5.61
CA ILE A 65 6.56 -19.09 6.29
C ILE A 65 5.86 -18.04 5.39
N ILE A 66 5.93 -18.19 4.07
CA ILE A 66 5.34 -17.27 3.10
C ILE A 66 4.64 -18.07 2.00
N ASP A 67 3.38 -17.75 1.73
CA ASP A 67 2.64 -18.33 0.61
C ASP A 67 3.18 -17.84 -0.74
N ILE A 68 3.28 -18.77 -1.71
CA ILE A 68 3.79 -18.50 -3.05
C ILE A 68 2.92 -17.45 -3.75
N SER A 69 1.59 -17.45 -3.53
CA SER A 69 0.70 -16.47 -4.16
C SER A 69 1.03 -15.04 -3.69
N THR A 70 1.30 -14.87 -2.39
CA THR A 70 1.73 -13.60 -1.82
C THR A 70 3.07 -13.13 -2.39
N LEU A 71 4.04 -14.04 -2.59
CA LEU A 71 5.31 -13.69 -3.23
C LEU A 71 5.14 -13.25 -4.67
N VAL A 72 4.35 -13.97 -5.47
CA VAL A 72 4.07 -13.60 -6.87
C VAL A 72 3.37 -12.25 -6.93
N PHE A 73 2.39 -12.02 -6.07
CA PHE A 73 1.69 -10.73 -5.98
C PHE A 73 2.65 -9.59 -5.61
N ALA A 74 3.46 -9.78 -4.56
CA ALA A 74 4.45 -8.80 -4.11
C ALA A 74 5.47 -8.46 -5.20
N PHE A 75 5.95 -9.46 -5.95
CA PHE A 75 6.86 -9.25 -7.06
C PHE A 75 6.20 -8.46 -8.20
N ALA A 76 4.98 -8.86 -8.60
CA ALA A 76 4.25 -8.19 -9.68
C ALA A 76 3.96 -6.71 -9.35
N ILE A 77 3.47 -6.43 -8.13
CA ILE A 77 3.18 -5.05 -7.71
C ILE A 77 4.45 -4.22 -7.52
N SER A 78 5.55 -4.84 -7.08
CA SER A 78 6.88 -4.20 -7.01
C SER A 78 7.35 -3.78 -8.40
N ALA A 79 7.34 -4.69 -9.37
CA ALA A 79 7.74 -4.40 -10.74
C ALA A 79 6.87 -3.28 -11.37
N LEU A 80 5.55 -3.33 -11.15
CA LEU A 80 4.63 -2.28 -11.61
C LEU A 80 4.96 -0.92 -10.98
N ASN A 81 5.12 -0.86 -9.65
CA ASN A 81 5.44 0.37 -8.94
C ASN A 81 6.79 0.94 -9.39
N TRP A 82 7.76 0.06 -9.64
CA TRP A 82 9.06 0.48 -10.09
C TRP A 82 8.95 1.13 -11.47
N PHE A 83 8.23 0.49 -12.40
CA PHE A 83 7.99 1.04 -13.74
C PHE A 83 7.22 2.36 -13.74
N LEU A 84 6.26 2.52 -12.82
CA LEU A 84 5.41 3.71 -12.72
C LEU A 84 6.09 4.90 -12.06
N PHE A 85 6.92 4.66 -11.03
CA PHE A 85 7.46 5.73 -10.18
C PHE A 85 8.98 5.91 -10.33
N VAL A 86 9.74 4.82 -10.30
CA VAL A 86 11.21 4.88 -10.17
C VAL A 86 11.88 4.91 -11.54
N TYR A 87 11.43 4.07 -12.47
CA TYR A 87 12.00 3.96 -13.81
C TYR A 87 12.05 5.33 -14.49
N GLN A 88 13.24 5.69 -14.99
CA GLN A 88 13.52 6.98 -15.63
C GLN A 88 13.14 8.20 -14.76
N ASN A 89 13.15 8.07 -13.43
CA ASN A 89 12.81 9.14 -12.49
C ASN A 89 11.42 9.76 -12.71
N LYS A 90 10.43 8.97 -13.16
CA LYS A 90 9.05 9.43 -13.39
C LYS A 90 8.41 10.09 -12.18
N TRP A 91 8.84 9.73 -10.97
CA TRP A 91 8.43 10.36 -9.71
C TRP A 91 8.61 11.90 -9.73
N LYS A 92 9.67 12.42 -10.37
CA LYS A 92 9.91 13.88 -10.46
C LYS A 92 8.78 14.58 -11.22
N ALA A 93 8.37 14.00 -12.34
CA ALA A 93 7.27 14.54 -13.13
C ALA A 93 5.94 14.47 -12.37
N ILE A 94 5.71 13.39 -11.62
CA ILE A 94 4.53 13.24 -10.75
C ILE A 94 4.48 14.36 -9.70
N VAL A 95 5.58 14.63 -9.01
CA VAL A 95 5.67 15.68 -7.99
C VAL A 95 5.42 17.06 -8.61
N ILE A 96 6.11 17.41 -9.69
CA ILE A 96 5.95 18.69 -10.40
C ILE A 96 4.50 18.91 -10.84
N ASN A 97 3.82 17.85 -11.28
CA ASN A 97 2.43 17.95 -11.73
C ASN A 97 1.46 18.20 -10.56
N PHE A 98 1.63 17.50 -9.44
CA PHE A 98 0.72 17.63 -8.30
C PHE A 98 1.02 18.80 -7.37
N ASP A 99 2.23 19.34 -7.38
CA ASP A 99 2.57 20.59 -6.67
C ASP A 99 1.83 21.81 -7.23
N LYS A 100 1.30 21.73 -8.46
CA LYS A 100 0.46 22.77 -9.07
C LYS A 100 -0.98 22.76 -8.55
N LEU A 101 -1.38 21.80 -7.74
CA LEU A 101 -2.74 21.72 -7.21
C LEU A 101 -3.04 22.88 -6.25
N SER A 102 -4.30 23.36 -6.30
CA SER A 102 -4.76 24.35 -5.33
C SER A 102 -4.73 23.80 -3.90
N LYS A 103 -4.51 24.69 -2.90
CA LYS A 103 -4.48 24.30 -1.48
C LYS A 103 -5.71 23.51 -1.05
N LYS A 104 -6.89 23.87 -1.56
CA LYS A 104 -8.17 23.18 -1.26
C LYS A 104 -8.18 21.76 -1.81
N GLN A 105 -7.79 21.56 -3.07
CA GLN A 105 -7.74 20.23 -3.70
C GLN A 105 -6.74 19.31 -3.00
N ASN A 106 -5.53 19.82 -2.70
CA ASN A 106 -4.49 19.04 -2.02
C ASN A 106 -4.91 18.65 -0.58
N ARG A 107 -5.65 19.51 0.11
CA ARG A 107 -6.20 19.19 1.44
C ARG A 107 -7.23 18.07 1.38
N ILE A 108 -8.22 18.18 0.49
CA ILE A 108 -9.27 17.15 0.34
C ILE A 108 -8.66 15.82 -0.07
N GLY A 109 -7.83 15.81 -1.12
CA GLY A 109 -7.18 14.58 -1.57
C GLY A 109 -6.25 14.00 -0.50
N GLY A 110 -5.58 14.84 0.29
CA GLY A 110 -4.77 14.38 1.42
C GLY A 110 -5.58 13.65 2.48
N ILE A 111 -6.76 14.18 2.85
CA ILE A 111 -7.68 13.51 3.79
C ILE A 111 -8.10 12.15 3.23
N ILE A 112 -8.45 12.07 1.94
CA ILE A 112 -8.84 10.81 1.29
C ILE A 112 -7.72 9.78 1.38
N VAL A 113 -6.47 10.14 1.05
CA VAL A 113 -5.33 9.21 1.12
C VAL A 113 -5.15 8.67 2.53
N TRP A 114 -5.19 9.52 3.56
CA TRP A 114 -5.03 9.09 4.95
C TRP A 114 -6.18 8.21 5.43
N VAL A 115 -7.42 8.51 5.05
CA VAL A 115 -8.58 7.65 5.35
C VAL A 115 -8.40 6.27 4.72
N VAL A 116 -7.95 6.19 3.46
CA VAL A 116 -7.69 4.90 2.80
C VAL A 116 -6.60 4.11 3.53
N ILE A 117 -5.50 4.75 3.92
CA ILE A 117 -4.43 4.10 4.69
C ILE A 117 -4.97 3.54 6.02
N ILE A 118 -5.74 4.34 6.76
CA ILE A 118 -6.34 3.93 8.03
C ILE A 118 -7.27 2.74 7.83
N LEU A 119 -8.10 2.75 6.77
CA LEU A 119 -8.99 1.63 6.45
C LEU A 119 -8.21 0.34 6.13
N ILE A 120 -7.16 0.42 5.30
CA ILE A 120 -6.31 -0.75 4.99
C ILE A 120 -5.74 -1.36 6.27
N LEU A 121 -5.17 -0.53 7.14
CA LEU A 121 -4.62 -0.97 8.41
C LEU A 121 -5.71 -1.58 9.29
N PHE A 122 -6.83 -0.89 9.48
CA PHE A 122 -7.93 -1.34 10.30
C PHE A 122 -8.48 -2.70 9.87
N PHE A 123 -8.72 -2.90 8.57
CA PHE A 123 -9.18 -4.18 8.04
C PHE A 123 -8.14 -5.28 8.20
N TYR A 124 -6.87 -4.98 7.92
CA TYR A 124 -5.79 -5.93 8.13
C TYR A 124 -5.76 -6.44 9.58
N TRP A 125 -5.75 -5.53 10.56
CA TRP A 125 -5.67 -5.88 11.99
C TRP A 125 -6.94 -6.56 12.53
N ILE A 126 -8.14 -6.12 12.10
CA ILE A 126 -9.40 -6.69 12.59
C ILE A 126 -9.55 -8.15 12.19
N TYR A 127 -9.18 -8.50 10.97
CA TYR A 127 -9.36 -9.86 10.50
C TYR A 127 -8.18 -10.75 10.86
N SER A 128 -6.96 -10.21 11.00
CA SER A 128 -5.80 -11.01 11.38
C SER A 128 -5.88 -11.54 12.81
N ILE A 129 -6.35 -10.74 13.79
CA ILE A 129 -6.35 -11.12 15.21
C ILE A 129 -7.27 -12.32 15.52
N PRO A 130 -8.55 -12.35 15.09
CA PRO A 130 -9.44 -13.49 15.35
C PRO A 130 -9.01 -14.76 14.62
N LEU A 131 -8.35 -14.61 13.47
CA LEU A 131 -7.83 -15.71 12.67
C LEU A 131 -6.67 -16.42 13.39
N LEU A 132 -5.77 -15.66 14.04
CA LEU A 132 -4.68 -16.21 14.87
C LEU A 132 -5.21 -17.14 15.97
N GLY A 133 -6.37 -16.81 16.56
CA GLY A 133 -7.03 -17.64 17.56
C GLY A 133 -7.68 -18.93 17.01
N LYS A 134 -7.81 -19.05 15.69
CA LYS A 134 -8.37 -20.21 14.99
C LYS A 134 -7.30 -21.07 14.29
N ILE A 135 -6.02 -20.68 14.37
CA ILE A 135 -4.92 -21.47 13.82
C ILE A 135 -4.77 -22.74 14.66
N THR A 136 -5.13 -23.87 14.07
CA THR A 136 -4.83 -25.19 14.62
C THR A 136 -3.46 -25.59 14.11
N TYR A 137 -2.53 -25.80 15.05
CA TYR A 137 -1.23 -26.41 14.74
C TYR A 137 -1.48 -27.91 14.58
N ASN A 138 -1.18 -28.46 13.39
CA ASN A 138 -1.11 -29.90 13.16
C ASN A 138 0.23 -30.44 13.61
#